data_AF-A0A3B9WQG7-F1
#
_entry.id   AF-A0A3B9WQG7-F1
#
_cell.length_a   1.000
_cell.length_b   1.000
_cell.length_c   1.000
_cell.angle_alpha   90.00
_cell.angle_beta   90.00
_cell.angle_gamma   90.00
#
_symmetry.space_group_name_H-M   'P 1'
#
loop_
_entity.id
_entity.type
_entity.pdbx_description
1 polymer ?
#
loop_
_entity_poly.entity_id
_entity_poly.type
_entity_poly.pdbx_seq_one_letter_code
_entity_poly.pdbx_strand_id
1 'polypeptide(L)'
;MEKDQTVVSLEQELAQERTELSYDRTGLSMLRTNLSFQSSRLSIEQTHLSFLRTIVSLMGSAATVYKALPALGVSHVFSTVLSLFLLAAAVYFIIKDRLTYPRLMQRLKEMERQKDEIFERSRADLPPVSDGDGPRPGI
;
A
#
# COMPACT_ATOMS: atom_id res chain seq x y z
N MET A 1 -33.39 -0.31 -49.42
CA MET A 1 -32.25 0.63 -49.56
C MET A 1 -32.23 1.61 -48.40
N GLU A 2 -33.26 2.46 -48.20
CA GLU A 2 -33.26 3.48 -47.13
C GLU A 2 -33.31 2.92 -45.69
N LYS A 3 -34.12 1.86 -45.45
CA LYS A 3 -34.19 1.22 -44.12
C LYS A 3 -32.86 0.60 -43.67
N ASP A 4 -32.14 -0.08 -44.55
CA ASP A 4 -30.82 -0.67 -44.23
C ASP A 4 -29.79 0.39 -43.83
N GLN A 5 -29.86 1.58 -44.44
CA GLN A 5 -28.91 2.64 -44.13
C GLN A 5 -29.16 3.25 -42.74
N THR A 6 -30.43 3.31 -42.29
CA THR A 6 -30.79 3.80 -40.95
C THR A 6 -30.44 2.83 -39.82
N VAL A 7 -30.55 1.50 -40.05
CA VAL A 7 -30.10 0.52 -39.04
C VAL A 7 -28.58 0.47 -38.95
N VAL A 8 -27.86 0.59 -40.07
CA VAL A 8 -26.39 0.65 -40.06
C VAL A 8 -25.86 1.87 -39.27
N SER A 9 -26.51 3.05 -39.40
CA SER A 9 -26.11 4.23 -38.62
C SER A 9 -26.42 4.11 -37.12
N LEU A 10 -27.57 3.52 -36.74
CA LEU A 10 -27.91 3.26 -35.34
C LEU A 10 -26.98 2.23 -34.70
N GLU A 11 -26.59 1.19 -35.46
CA GLU A 11 -25.60 0.22 -35.01
C GLU A 11 -24.22 0.87 -34.79
N GLN A 12 -23.82 1.83 -35.64
CA GLN A 12 -22.59 2.60 -35.45
C GLN A 12 -22.65 3.53 -34.22
N GLU A 13 -23.76 4.23 -33.99
CA GLU A 13 -23.94 5.07 -32.79
C GLU A 13 -23.90 4.21 -31.51
N LEU A 14 -24.60 3.08 -31.48
CA LEU A 14 -24.54 2.16 -30.33
C LEU A 14 -23.13 1.57 -30.14
N ALA A 15 -22.41 1.28 -31.22
CA ALA A 15 -21.05 0.80 -31.15
C ALA A 15 -20.09 1.86 -30.57
N GLN A 16 -20.29 3.13 -30.93
CA GLN A 16 -19.54 4.25 -30.36
C GLN A 16 -19.86 4.46 -28.87
N GLU A 17 -21.14 4.49 -28.49
CA GLU A 17 -21.56 4.64 -27.09
C GLU A 17 -21.03 3.50 -26.20
N ARG A 18 -21.07 2.25 -26.70
CA ARG A 18 -20.47 1.10 -25.98
C ARG A 18 -18.97 1.23 -25.83
N THR A 19 -18.30 1.82 -26.81
CA THR A 19 -16.85 2.03 -26.78
C THR A 19 -16.49 3.12 -25.76
N GLU A 20 -17.23 4.23 -25.72
CA GLU A 20 -17.06 5.29 -24.72
C GLU A 20 -17.30 4.78 -23.29
N LEU A 21 -18.40 4.05 -23.06
CA LEU A 21 -18.68 3.41 -21.77
C LEU A 21 -17.59 2.41 -21.34
N SER A 22 -16.96 1.73 -22.32
CA SER A 22 -15.83 0.83 -22.06
C SER A 22 -14.58 1.61 -21.62
N TYR A 23 -14.33 2.79 -22.20
CA TYR A 23 -13.25 3.67 -21.78
C TYR A 23 -13.48 4.23 -20.38
N ASP A 24 -14.69 4.70 -20.07
CA ASP A 24 -15.04 5.22 -18.74
C ASP A 24 -14.85 4.16 -17.65
N ARG A 25 -15.29 2.92 -17.90
CA ARG A 25 -15.05 1.80 -16.98
C ARG A 25 -13.57 1.53 -16.78
N THR A 26 -12.78 1.65 -17.84
CA THR A 26 -11.33 1.43 -17.81
C THR A 26 -10.64 2.52 -16.98
N GLY A 27 -11.03 3.80 -17.15
CA GLY A 27 -10.56 4.92 -16.34
C GLY A 27 -10.91 4.77 -14.85
N LEU A 28 -12.14 4.39 -14.53
CA LEU A 28 -12.56 4.13 -13.15
C LEU A 28 -11.82 2.94 -12.52
N SER A 29 -11.51 1.90 -13.30
CA SER A 29 -10.72 0.75 -12.87
C SER A 29 -9.28 1.15 -12.49
N MET A 30 -8.69 2.08 -13.24
CA MET A 30 -7.37 2.65 -12.90
C MET A 30 -7.40 3.46 -11.61
N LEU A 31 -8.41 4.31 -11.44
CA LEU A 31 -8.60 5.09 -10.20
C LEU A 31 -8.72 4.18 -8.97
N ARG A 32 -9.49 3.09 -9.07
CA ARG A 32 -9.59 2.07 -8.01
C ARG A 32 -8.25 1.41 -7.71
N THR A 33 -7.50 1.07 -8.75
CA THR A 33 -6.17 0.47 -8.63
C THR A 33 -5.21 1.43 -7.91
N ASN A 34 -5.23 2.73 -8.23
CA ASN A 34 -4.44 3.75 -7.56
C ASN A 34 -4.74 3.83 -6.04
N LEU A 35 -6.03 3.89 -5.69
CA LEU A 35 -6.47 3.87 -4.29
C LEU A 35 -6.03 2.61 -3.55
N SER A 36 -6.09 1.43 -4.19
CA SER A 36 -5.62 0.18 -3.62
C SER A 36 -4.11 0.20 -3.34
N PHE A 37 -3.30 0.78 -4.24
CA PHE A 37 -1.88 0.95 -4.01
C PHE A 37 -1.59 1.90 -2.84
N GLN A 38 -2.27 3.05 -2.76
CA GLN A 38 -2.12 3.97 -1.63
C GLN A 38 -2.46 3.28 -0.30
N SER A 39 -3.53 2.48 -0.27
CA SER A 39 -3.89 1.70 0.93
C SER A 39 -2.82 0.67 1.31
N SER A 40 -2.17 0.04 0.32
CA SER A 40 -1.07 -0.89 0.54
C SER A 40 0.16 -0.19 1.14
N ARG A 41 0.47 1.03 0.68
CA ARG A 41 1.55 1.86 1.27
C ARG A 41 1.30 2.17 2.73
N LEU A 42 0.08 2.62 3.04
CA LEU A 42 -0.32 2.95 4.40
C LEU A 42 -0.26 1.72 5.32
N SER A 43 -0.65 0.54 4.82
CA SER A 43 -0.56 -0.73 5.55
C SER A 43 0.90 -1.08 5.90
N ILE A 44 1.83 -0.90 4.97
CA ILE A 44 3.27 -1.12 5.22
C ILE A 44 3.78 -0.18 6.31
N GLU A 45 3.40 1.10 6.28
CA GLU A 45 3.79 2.07 7.32
C GLU A 45 3.22 1.70 8.70
N GLN A 46 1.98 1.21 8.77
CA GLN A 46 1.37 0.71 10.00
C GLN A 46 2.13 -0.51 10.56
N THR A 47 2.54 -1.45 9.70
CA THR A 47 3.34 -2.60 10.16
C THR A 47 4.68 -2.18 10.75
N HIS A 48 5.33 -1.18 10.16
CA HIS A 48 6.59 -0.63 10.67
C HIS A 48 6.42 0.01 12.06
N LEU A 49 5.39 0.82 12.26
CA LEU A 49 5.09 1.40 13.58
C LEU A 49 4.76 0.33 14.63
N SER A 50 3.99 -0.69 14.26
CA SER A 50 3.68 -1.83 15.14
C SER A 50 4.94 -2.60 15.56
N PHE A 51 5.86 -2.78 14.61
CA PHE A 51 7.14 -3.43 14.88
C PHE A 51 8.02 -2.59 15.82
N LEU A 52 8.11 -1.29 15.57
CA LEU A 52 8.87 -0.36 16.40
C LEU A 52 8.32 -0.30 17.83
N ARG A 53 6.99 -0.34 17.99
CA ARG A 53 6.32 -0.48 19.29
C ARG A 53 6.71 -1.76 20.01
N THR A 54 6.80 -2.88 19.29
CA THR A 54 7.22 -4.17 19.85
C THR A 54 8.66 -4.11 20.37
N ILE A 55 9.58 -3.48 19.62
CA ILE A 55 10.96 -3.27 20.07
C ILE A 55 11.00 -2.45 21.36
N VAL A 56 10.28 -1.32 21.39
CA VAL A 56 10.26 -0.44 22.58
C VAL A 56 9.69 -1.17 23.79
N SER A 57 8.63 -1.96 23.62
CA SER A 57 8.07 -2.79 24.70
C SER A 57 9.05 -3.85 25.20
N LEU A 58 9.80 -4.49 24.30
CA LEU A 58 10.81 -5.50 24.64
C LEU A 58 12.02 -4.88 25.36
N MET A 59 12.45 -3.69 24.94
CA MET A 59 13.50 -2.95 25.63
C MET A 59 13.04 -2.50 27.03
N GLY A 60 11.79 -2.04 27.16
CA GLY A 60 11.20 -1.68 28.44
C GLY A 60 11.08 -2.87 29.41
N SER A 61 10.68 -4.05 28.91
CA SER A 61 10.66 -5.26 29.73
C SER A 61 12.07 -5.70 30.13
N ALA A 62 13.05 -5.60 29.24
CA ALA A 62 14.46 -5.86 29.57
C ALA A 62 15.00 -4.95 30.67
N ALA A 63 14.70 -3.64 30.60
CA ALA A 63 15.07 -2.68 31.64
C ALA A 63 14.37 -2.96 32.97
N THR A 64 13.09 -3.36 32.92
CA THR A 64 12.32 -3.72 34.11
C THR A 64 12.88 -4.96 34.78
N VAL A 65 13.18 -6.01 33.99
CA VAL A 65 13.81 -7.25 34.45
C VAL A 65 15.17 -6.94 35.11
N TYR A 66 16.02 -6.14 34.47
CA TYR A 66 17.32 -5.75 35.03
C TYR A 66 17.21 -5.07 36.39
N LYS A 67 16.21 -4.19 36.58
CA LYS A 67 16.00 -3.45 37.83
C LYS A 67 15.24 -4.24 38.90
N ALA A 68 14.27 -5.07 38.52
CA ALA A 68 13.37 -5.76 39.44
C ALA A 68 13.96 -7.07 39.98
N LEU A 69 14.68 -7.86 39.17
CA LEU A 69 15.20 -9.17 39.62
C LEU A 69 16.21 -9.07 40.79
N PRO A 70 17.15 -8.11 40.81
CA PRO A 70 18.04 -7.92 41.95
C PRO A 70 17.29 -7.49 43.22
N ALA A 71 16.19 -6.74 43.07
CA ALA A 71 15.35 -6.31 44.19
C ALA A 71 14.51 -7.46 44.78
N LEU A 72 14.29 -8.54 44.03
CA LEU A 72 13.55 -9.74 44.43
C LEU A 72 14.46 -10.84 45.02
N GLY A 73 15.77 -10.60 45.19
CA GLY A 73 16.71 -11.55 45.77
C GLY A 73 17.23 -12.62 44.80
N VAL A 74 17.02 -12.43 43.48
CA VAL A 74 17.60 -13.30 42.45
C VAL A 74 19.08 -12.95 42.26
N SER A 75 19.93 -13.96 42.01
CA SER A 75 21.36 -13.77 41.80
C SER A 75 21.66 -12.67 40.78
N HIS A 76 22.54 -11.73 41.15
CA HIS A 76 23.00 -10.65 40.28
C HIS A 76 23.57 -11.16 38.95
N VAL A 77 24.17 -12.35 38.96
CA VAL A 77 24.71 -13.01 37.75
C VAL A 77 23.59 -13.41 36.80
N PHE A 78 22.47 -13.93 37.31
CA PHE A 78 21.34 -14.33 36.46
C PHE A 78 20.64 -13.11 35.85
N SER A 79 20.43 -12.04 36.62
CA SER A 79 19.81 -10.80 36.12
C SER A 79 20.67 -10.13 35.02
N THR A 80 21.99 -10.09 35.21
CA THR A 80 22.91 -9.52 34.22
C THR A 80 22.99 -10.36 32.95
N VAL A 81 23.06 -11.69 33.06
CA VAL A 81 23.04 -12.59 31.89
C VAL A 81 21.70 -12.49 31.14
N LEU A 82 20.57 -12.47 31.83
CA LEU A 82 19.24 -12.32 31.23
C LEU A 82 19.07 -10.96 30.55
N SER A 83 19.55 -9.88 31.18
CA SER A 83 19.54 -8.53 30.59
C SER A 83 20.43 -8.46 29.34
N LEU A 84 21.62 -9.05 29.37
CA LEU A 84 22.54 -9.08 28.23
C LEU A 84 21.99 -9.94 27.08
N PHE A 85 21.30 -11.03 27.40
CA PHE A 85 20.57 -11.84 26.42
C PHE A 85 19.39 -11.08 25.79
N LEU A 86 18.58 -10.38 26.60
CA LEU A 86 17.48 -9.55 26.09
C LEU A 86 17.99 -8.38 25.25
N LEU A 87 19.11 -7.78 25.63
CA LEU A 87 19.76 -6.71 24.86
C LEU A 87 20.29 -7.27 23.53
N ALA A 88 20.92 -8.44 23.53
CA ALA A 88 21.36 -9.11 22.31
C ALA A 88 20.16 -9.50 21.41
N ALA A 89 19.06 -9.99 21.98
CA ALA A 89 17.83 -10.29 21.25
C ALA A 89 17.19 -9.03 20.66
N ALA A 90 17.16 -7.92 21.41
CA ALA A 90 16.68 -6.63 20.93
C ALA A 90 17.55 -6.11 19.76
N VAL A 91 18.87 -6.20 19.88
CA VAL A 91 19.81 -5.82 18.81
C VAL A 91 19.64 -6.72 17.59
N TYR A 92 19.53 -8.04 17.78
CA TYR A 92 19.27 -8.98 16.69
C TYR A 92 17.95 -8.66 15.97
N PHE A 93 16.89 -8.35 16.71
CA PHE A 93 15.58 -8.00 16.16
C PHE A 93 15.64 -6.67 15.38
N ILE A 94 16.34 -5.67 15.90
CA ILE A 94 16.59 -4.39 15.20
C ILE A 94 17.40 -4.61 13.91
N ILE A 95 18.44 -5.45 13.94
CA ILE A 95 19.26 -5.75 12.76
C ILE A 95 18.42 -6.46 11.69
N LYS A 96 17.64 -7.47 12.09
CA LYS A 96 16.75 -8.21 11.18
C LYS A 96 15.67 -7.30 10.58
N ASP A 97 15.13 -6.37 11.36
CA ASP A 97 14.14 -5.40 10.90
C ASP A 97 14.71 -4.38 9.92
N ARG A 98 15.89 -3.82 10.24
CA ARG A 98 16.64 -2.94 9.35
C ARG A 98 17.03 -3.60 8.03
N LEU A 99 17.21 -4.93 8.01
CA LEU A 99 17.47 -5.74 6.81
C LEU A 99 16.19 -6.11 6.04
N THR A 100 15.03 -6.16 6.70
CA THR A 100 13.75 -6.53 6.08
C THR A 100 13.08 -5.33 5.39
N TYR A 101 13.17 -4.14 6.00
CA TYR A 101 12.65 -2.90 5.45
C TYR A 101 13.08 -2.55 4.01
N PRO A 102 14.37 -2.66 3.61
CA PRO A 102 14.78 -2.34 2.24
C PRO A 102 14.15 -3.26 1.20
N ARG A 103 13.86 -4.53 1.54
CA ARG A 103 13.22 -5.47 0.60
C ARG A 103 11.77 -5.10 0.30
N LEU A 104 11.04 -4.62 1.31
CA LEU A 104 9.66 -4.15 1.10
C LEU A 104 9.64 -2.86 0.29
N MET A 105 10.56 -1.94 0.58
CA MET A 105 10.59 -0.66 -0.13
C MET A 105 11.07 -0.82 -1.59
N GLN A 106 11.94 -1.81 -1.87
CA GLN A 106 12.32 -2.18 -3.24
C GLN A 106 11.14 -2.71 -4.04
N ARG A 107 10.37 -3.66 -3.49
CA ARG A 107 9.14 -4.18 -4.11
C ARG A 107 8.14 -3.07 -4.42
N LEU A 108 8.03 -2.10 -3.51
CA LEU A 108 7.13 -0.96 -3.66
C LEU A 108 7.55 -0.05 -4.82
N LYS A 109 8.86 0.24 -4.93
CA LYS A 109 9.41 1.09 -5.99
C LYS A 109 9.36 0.43 -7.37
N GLU A 110 9.51 -0.89 -7.44
CA GLU A 110 9.31 -1.67 -8.66
C GLU A 110 7.85 -1.66 -9.09
N MET A 111 6.91 -1.88 -8.17
CA MET A 111 5.48 -1.79 -8.45
C MET A 111 5.06 -0.37 -8.86
N GLU A 112 5.66 0.67 -8.28
CA GLU A 112 5.39 2.06 -8.64
C GLU A 112 5.85 2.37 -10.08
N ARG A 113 7.07 1.97 -10.46
CA ARG A 113 7.55 2.10 -11.85
C ARG A 113 6.67 1.35 -12.85
N GLN A 114 6.35 0.10 -12.54
CA GLN A 114 5.56 -0.73 -13.42
C GLN A 114 4.13 -0.18 -13.57
N LYS A 115 3.56 0.39 -12.50
CA LYS A 115 2.27 1.07 -12.52
C LYS A 115 2.33 2.35 -13.37
N ASP A 116 3.38 3.17 -13.24
CA ASP A 116 3.51 4.41 -13.99
C ASP A 116 3.66 4.14 -15.50
N GLU A 117 4.38 3.08 -15.89
CA GLU A 117 4.47 2.61 -17.29
C GLU A 117 3.13 2.10 -17.83
N ILE A 118 2.43 1.25 -17.07
CA ILE A 118 1.09 0.75 -17.45
C ILE A 118 0.09 1.91 -17.51
N PHE A 119 0.22 2.89 -16.61
CA PHE A 119 -0.66 4.05 -16.54
C PHE A 119 -0.44 5.00 -17.71
N GLU A 120 0.80 5.36 -18.04
CA GLU A 120 1.11 6.17 -19.22
C GLU A 120 0.65 5.48 -20.51
N ARG A 121 0.88 4.16 -20.62
CA ARG A 121 0.42 3.38 -21.76
C ARG A 121 -1.10 3.35 -21.86
N SER A 122 -1.80 3.21 -20.74
CA SER A 122 -3.26 3.14 -20.74
C SER A 122 -3.93 4.51 -20.83
N ARG A 123 -3.26 5.60 -20.41
CA ARG A 123 -3.70 6.99 -20.59
C ARG A 123 -3.55 7.44 -22.05
N ALA A 124 -2.52 6.97 -22.75
CA ALA A 124 -2.33 7.25 -24.18
C ALA A 124 -3.44 6.64 -25.06
N ASP A 125 -4.07 5.56 -24.60
CA ASP A 125 -5.18 4.89 -25.28
C ASP A 125 -6.56 5.47 -24.93
N LEU A 126 -6.67 6.31 -23.89
CA LEU A 126 -7.94 6.98 -23.55
C LEU A 126 -8.03 8.36 -24.24
N PRO A 127 -9.19 8.73 -24.80
CA PRO A 127 -9.44 10.12 -25.18
C PRO A 127 -9.34 11.02 -23.94
N PRO A 128 -8.96 12.31 -24.08
CA PRO A 128 -8.89 13.23 -22.95
C PRO A 128 -10.25 13.24 -22.25
N VAL A 129 -10.25 12.97 -20.94
CA VAL A 129 -11.44 13.16 -20.10
C VAL A 129 -11.91 14.58 -20.36
N SER A 130 -13.02 14.71 -21.09
CA SER A 130 -13.77 15.95 -21.15
C SER A 130 -14.25 16.13 -19.72
N ASP A 131 -13.66 17.10 -19.00
CA ASP A 131 -14.19 17.55 -17.72
C ASP A 131 -15.62 18.00 -17.96
N GLY A 132 -16.55 17.07 -17.77
CA GLY A 132 -17.97 17.30 -17.90
C GLY A 132 -18.40 18.21 -16.78
N ASP A 133 -18.34 19.52 -17.02
CA ASP A 133 -19.26 20.49 -16.42
C ASP A 133 -20.65 20.23 -17.01
N GLY A 134 -21.21 19.06 -16.67
CA GLY A 134 -22.61 18.74 -16.87
C GLY A 134 -23.40 19.38 -15.73
N PRO A 135 -24.53 20.07 -15.99
CA PRO A 135 -25.28 20.76 -14.95
C PRO A 135 -25.66 19.79 -13.83
N ARG A 136 -25.21 20.07 -12.61
CA ARG A 136 -25.64 19.34 -11.40
C ARG A 136 -27.16 19.46 -11.29
N PRO A 137 -27.96 18.37 -11.39
CA PRO A 137 -29.36 18.46 -11.06
C PRO A 137 -29.45 18.69 -9.55
N GLY A 138 -29.84 19.91 -9.19
CA GLY A 138 -30.16 20.27 -7.81
C GLY A 138 -31.25 19.34 -7.29
N ILE A 139 -30.95 18.67 -6.18
CA ILE A 139 -31.94 18.06 -5.30
C ILE A 139 -32.27 19.09 -4.22
#